data_AF-A0A1I2NVG7-F1
#
_entry.id   AF-A0A1I2NVG7-F1
#
_cell.length_a   1.000
_cell.length_b   1.000
_cell.length_c   1.000
_cell.angle_alpha   90.00
_cell.angle_beta   90.00
_cell.angle_gamma   90.00
#
_symmetry.space_group_name_H-M   'P 1'
#
loop_
_entity.id
_entity.type
_entity.pdbx_description
1 polymer ?
#
loop_
_entity_poly.entity_id
_entity_poly.type
_entity_poly.pdbx_seq_one_letter_code
_entity_poly.pdbx_strand_id
1 'polypeptide(L)'
;MMALVHVAFASDLHSIADHQINKDSVIIEFGKSGKVVIIVENKEDFEKLKMMNINEIIASLDLQENEDTGELTIVEIKKKDGSSKEIVRVRENGGETEVNIGKMRVYVDENGENTRVKIESGEKKDKDPVFRTYFNTDIGISNYLTPSGSFPTSENPYAVKGWGSWNIGLNWMASQRISRGFHWNFGLGFQWYNFKFENRDYQATRGLGGIDFAQRTDVNGFKSKISASYITAMTLLELDFGKMKDNGRRGFRIAAGPYAGYRLGGQSKYVYREYEGSGRKKDKQNTGLYLNNFRYGVRGEVGVGRVTFFTTYDLNELFQEVKGPELHPITFGIVF
;
A
#
# COMPACT_ATOMS: atom_id res chain seq x y z
N MET A 1 -15.07 -15.57 23.33
CA MET A 1 -16.30 -16.16 22.75
C MET A 1 -16.77 -15.19 21.68
N MET A 2 -16.79 -15.61 20.41
CA MET A 2 -17.19 -14.75 19.28
C MET A 2 -18.71 -14.59 19.28
N ALA A 3 -19.21 -13.36 19.28
CA ALA A 3 -20.62 -13.08 19.01
C ALA A 3 -20.81 -12.96 17.49
N LEU A 4 -21.49 -13.95 16.91
CA LEU A 4 -21.96 -13.93 15.53
C LEU A 4 -23.24 -13.09 15.48
N VAL A 5 -23.19 -11.92 14.84
CA VAL A 5 -24.39 -11.13 14.55
C VAL A 5 -24.97 -11.63 13.23
N HIS A 6 -26.05 -12.41 13.31
CA HIS A 6 -26.84 -12.75 12.13
C HIS A 6 -27.84 -11.63 11.86
N VAL A 7 -27.68 -10.96 10.71
CA VAL A 7 -28.70 -10.07 10.15
C VAL A 7 -29.49 -10.91 9.15
N ALA A 8 -30.74 -11.22 9.48
CA ALA A 8 -31.66 -11.89 8.56
C ALA A 8 -32.49 -10.83 7.81
N PHE A 9 -32.49 -10.89 6.49
CA PHE A 9 -33.38 -10.11 5.62
C PHE A 9 -34.74 -10.83 5.51
N ALA A 10 -35.82 -10.05 5.51
CA ALA A 10 -37.15 -10.56 5.26
C ALA A 10 -37.26 -11.03 3.80
N SER A 11 -37.39 -12.34 3.60
CA SER A 11 -37.91 -12.94 2.38
C SER A 11 -39.07 -13.85 2.77
N ASP A 12 -40.24 -13.51 2.24
CA ASP A 12 -41.51 -14.23 2.18
C ASP A 12 -41.94 -15.06 3.40
N LEU A 13 -43.00 -14.56 4.02
CA LEU A 13 -43.77 -15.21 5.08
C LEU A 13 -44.35 -16.54 4.55
N HIS A 14 -43.60 -17.63 4.72
CA HIS A 14 -44.17 -18.96 4.80
C HIS A 14 -44.35 -19.34 6.27
N SER A 15 -45.51 -19.91 6.54
CA SER A 15 -46.09 -20.21 7.85
C SER A 15 -45.07 -20.64 8.90
N ILE A 16 -44.85 -19.79 9.90
CA ILE A 16 -44.28 -20.19 11.19
C ILE A 16 -45.40 -20.89 11.96
N ALA A 17 -45.71 -22.12 11.56
CA ALA A 17 -46.34 -23.10 12.42
C ALA A 17 -45.23 -24.05 12.89
N ASP A 18 -45.12 -24.18 14.21
CA ASP A 18 -44.29 -25.13 14.96
C ASP A 18 -42.78 -25.05 14.80
N HIS A 19 -42.18 -24.01 15.39
CA HIS A 19 -41.00 -24.20 16.26
C HIS A 19 -41.21 -23.42 17.55
N GLN A 20 -41.73 -24.10 18.58
CA GLN A 20 -41.70 -23.64 19.95
C GLN A 20 -40.24 -23.46 20.38
N ILE A 21 -39.78 -22.21 20.37
CA ILE A 21 -38.62 -21.79 21.13
C ILE A 21 -39.16 -20.89 22.25
N ASN A 22 -39.39 -21.49 23.41
CA ASN A 22 -39.64 -20.79 24.68
C ASN A 22 -38.36 -20.00 25.04
N LYS A 23 -38.20 -18.80 24.49
CA LYS A 23 -37.15 -17.84 24.91
C LYS A 23 -37.81 -16.59 25.46
N ASP A 24 -37.29 -16.14 26.59
CA ASP A 24 -37.77 -14.95 27.27
C ASP A 24 -37.32 -13.69 26.49
N SER A 25 -38.27 -12.81 26.15
CA SER A 25 -38.02 -11.59 25.36
C SER A 25 -38.53 -10.35 26.07
N VAL A 26 -37.79 -9.25 25.96
CA VAL A 26 -38.21 -7.91 26.41
C VAL A 26 -38.47 -7.07 25.17
N ILE A 27 -39.68 -6.51 25.07
CA ILE A 27 -40.08 -5.60 23.99
C ILE A 27 -40.06 -4.19 24.55
N ILE A 28 -39.27 -3.32 23.95
CA ILE A 28 -39.17 -1.90 24.27
C ILE A 28 -39.87 -1.13 23.17
N GLU A 29 -40.93 -0.42 23.53
CA GLU A 29 -41.66 0.44 22.59
C GLU A 29 -41.15 1.88 22.72
N PHE A 30 -40.91 2.56 21.60
CA PHE A 30 -40.48 3.95 21.57
C PHE A 30 -41.22 4.72 20.46
N GLY A 31 -41.71 5.91 20.80
CA GLY A 31 -42.54 6.71 19.90
C GLY A 31 -43.91 6.06 19.59
N LYS A 32 -44.50 6.38 18.43
CA LYS A 32 -45.84 5.91 18.04
C LYS A 32 -45.86 4.51 17.41
N SER A 33 -44.73 4.00 16.94
CA SER A 33 -44.66 2.72 16.20
C SER A 33 -43.34 1.93 16.35
N GLY A 34 -42.32 2.50 17.01
CA GLY A 34 -41.01 1.86 17.16
C GLY A 34 -41.02 0.74 18.20
N LYS A 35 -40.50 -0.45 17.85
CA LYS A 35 -40.31 -1.56 18.79
C LYS A 35 -38.88 -2.12 18.68
N VAL A 36 -38.15 -2.16 19.79
CA VAL A 36 -36.89 -2.90 19.94
C VAL A 36 -37.18 -4.20 20.68
N VAL A 37 -36.84 -5.34 20.10
CA VAL A 37 -37.01 -6.65 20.74
C VAL A 37 -35.65 -7.17 21.17
N ILE A 38 -35.46 -7.35 22.47
CA ILE A 38 -34.27 -7.95 23.06
C ILE A 38 -34.60 -9.39 23.42
N ILE A 39 -33.96 -10.33 22.74
CA ILE A 39 -34.11 -11.76 23.01
C ILE A 39 -32.99 -12.18 23.96
N VAL A 40 -33.34 -12.77 25.10
CA VAL A 40 -32.39 -13.17 26.13
C VAL A 40 -32.43 -14.69 26.27
N GLU A 41 -31.26 -15.32 26.19
CA GLU A 41 -31.15 -16.78 26.25
C GLU A 41 -30.95 -17.31 27.67
N ASN A 42 -30.58 -16.43 28.60
CA ASN A 42 -30.25 -16.78 29.98
C ASN A 42 -31.23 -16.12 30.97
N LYS A 43 -31.89 -16.94 31.79
CA LYS A 43 -32.89 -16.51 32.76
C LYS A 43 -32.35 -15.54 33.82
N GLU A 44 -31.08 -15.67 34.22
CA GLU A 44 -30.46 -14.74 35.17
C GLU A 44 -30.25 -13.34 34.57
N ASP A 45 -29.89 -13.27 33.29
CA ASP A 45 -29.68 -12.00 32.61
C ASP A 45 -31.02 -11.33 32.27
N PHE A 46 -32.07 -12.12 32.06
CA PHE A 46 -33.45 -11.62 31.94
C PHE A 46 -33.94 -10.97 33.23
N GLU A 47 -33.73 -11.59 34.40
CA GLU A 47 -34.10 -11.00 35.70
C GLU A 47 -33.28 -9.73 36.01
N LYS A 48 -31.99 -9.69 35.63
CA LYS A 48 -31.18 -8.45 35.74
C LYS A 48 -31.71 -7.34 34.84
N LEU A 49 -32.12 -7.66 33.61
CA LEU A 49 -32.70 -6.70 32.67
C LEU A 49 -34.07 -6.20 33.14
N LYS A 50 -34.87 -7.05 33.80
CA LYS A 50 -36.17 -6.69 34.39
C LYS A 50 -36.01 -5.75 35.59
N MET A 51 -34.92 -5.88 36.33
CA MET A 51 -34.57 -5.02 37.47
C MET A 51 -33.92 -3.70 37.04
N MET A 52 -33.46 -3.59 35.80
CA MET A 52 -33.05 -2.30 35.23
C MET A 52 -34.30 -1.50 34.85
N ASN A 53 -34.42 -0.28 35.38
CA ASN A 53 -35.46 0.64 34.96
C ASN A 53 -35.08 1.19 33.58
N ILE A 54 -35.37 0.42 32.52
CA ILE A 54 -35.01 0.75 31.13
C ILE A 54 -35.63 2.10 30.71
N ASN A 55 -36.78 2.46 31.29
CA ASN A 55 -37.40 3.76 31.10
C ASN A 55 -36.56 4.91 31.68
N GLU A 56 -35.83 4.68 32.78
CA GLU A 56 -34.86 5.66 33.31
C GLU A 56 -33.60 5.76 32.45
N ILE A 57 -33.17 4.66 31.80
CA ILE A 57 -32.05 4.70 30.84
C ILE A 57 -32.43 5.54 29.62
N ILE A 58 -33.65 5.38 29.12
CA ILE A 58 -34.17 6.18 28.00
C ILE A 58 -34.39 7.64 28.42
N ALA A 59 -34.87 7.89 29.64
CA ALA A 59 -35.05 9.26 30.17
C ALA A 59 -33.72 9.95 30.54
N SER A 60 -32.66 9.18 30.85
CA SER A 60 -31.31 9.71 31.12
C SER A 60 -30.44 9.83 29.88
N LEU A 61 -30.84 9.24 28.76
CA LEU A 61 -30.38 9.64 27.44
C LEU A 61 -31.04 11.00 27.16
N ASP A 62 -30.28 12.08 27.41
CA ASP A 62 -30.67 13.47 27.19
C ASP A 62 -30.85 13.73 25.68
N LEU A 63 -31.95 13.22 25.12
CA LEU A 63 -32.32 13.32 23.72
C LEU A 63 -32.83 14.75 23.47
N GLN A 64 -31.95 15.58 22.91
CA GLN A 64 -32.34 16.93 22.50
C GLN A 64 -33.17 16.86 21.22
N GLU A 65 -34.46 17.11 21.34
CA GLU A 65 -35.34 17.35 20.20
C GLU A 65 -35.09 18.77 19.68
N ASN A 66 -34.75 18.90 18.40
CA ASN A 66 -34.59 20.21 17.79
C ASN A 66 -35.95 20.68 17.25
N GLU A 67 -36.65 21.49 18.06
CA GLU A 67 -38.05 21.93 17.85
C GLU A 67 -38.29 22.59 16.47
N ASP A 68 -37.24 23.11 15.82
CA ASP A 68 -37.35 23.75 14.49
C ASP A 68 -37.35 22.76 13.31
N THR A 69 -36.93 21.49 13.50
CA THR A 69 -36.68 20.55 12.38
C THR A 69 -37.24 19.13 12.54
N GLY A 70 -37.72 18.75 13.73
CA GLY A 70 -38.23 17.39 13.99
C GLY A 70 -37.14 16.31 13.95
N GLU A 71 -35.88 16.72 14.17
CA GLU A 71 -34.72 15.82 14.12
C GLU A 71 -34.37 15.29 15.51
N LEU A 72 -34.37 13.97 15.64
CA LEU A 72 -33.99 13.23 16.84
C LEU A 72 -32.62 12.58 16.64
N THR A 73 -31.64 12.98 17.46
CA THR A 73 -30.30 12.37 17.45
C THR A 73 -30.19 11.41 18.63
N ILE A 74 -30.10 10.11 18.35
CA ILE A 74 -30.16 9.07 19.39
C ILE A 74 -28.76 8.74 19.93
N VAL A 75 -27.72 8.85 19.10
CA VAL A 75 -26.36 8.47 19.50
C VAL A 75 -25.31 9.41 18.87
N GLU A 76 -24.69 10.23 19.71
CA GLU A 76 -23.52 11.04 19.38
C GLU A 76 -22.29 10.49 20.13
N ILE A 77 -21.23 10.09 19.41
CA ILE A 77 -19.94 9.77 20.05
C ILE A 77 -19.04 11.00 19.95
N LYS A 78 -18.77 11.63 21.09
CA LYS A 78 -17.72 12.65 21.22
C LYS A 78 -16.36 11.99 21.39
N LYS A 79 -15.44 12.29 20.47
CA LYS A 79 -14.04 11.88 20.58
C LYS A 79 -13.26 12.86 21.46
N LYS A 80 -12.12 12.38 22.01
CA LYS A 80 -11.20 13.19 22.83
C LYS A 80 -10.60 14.41 22.11
N ASP A 81 -10.71 14.48 20.79
CA ASP A 81 -10.23 15.60 19.96
C ASP A 81 -11.29 16.71 19.77
N GLY A 82 -12.46 16.59 20.42
CA GLY A 82 -13.57 17.53 20.29
C GLY A 82 -14.46 17.30 19.06
N SER A 83 -14.13 16.35 18.19
CA SER A 83 -15.01 15.97 17.09
C SER A 83 -16.10 15.01 17.57
N SER A 84 -17.34 15.33 17.24
CA SER A 84 -18.45 14.41 17.43
C SER A 84 -18.80 13.69 16.13
N LYS A 85 -19.24 12.44 16.27
CA LYS A 85 -19.74 11.65 15.15
C LYS A 85 -21.13 11.14 15.49
N GLU A 86 -22.13 11.67 14.81
CA GLU A 86 -23.49 11.15 14.82
C GLU A 86 -23.50 9.75 14.22
N ILE A 87 -24.07 8.79 14.96
CA ILE A 87 -24.17 7.38 14.54
C ILE A 87 -25.58 7.06 14.10
N VAL A 88 -26.58 7.61 14.79
CA VAL A 88 -27.99 7.41 14.47
C VAL A 88 -28.70 8.75 14.53
N ARG A 89 -29.22 9.20 13.39
CA ARG A 89 -30.08 10.37 13.26
C ARG A 89 -31.39 9.93 12.65
N VAL A 90 -32.48 10.27 13.31
CA VAL A 90 -33.84 10.00 12.86
C VAL A 90 -34.49 11.34 12.57
N ARG A 91 -35.06 11.49 11.38
CA ARG A 91 -35.88 12.64 11.01
C ARG A 91 -37.27 12.15 10.68
N GLU A 92 -38.25 12.67 11.41
CA GLU A 92 -39.65 12.38 11.18
C GLU A 92 -40.34 13.66 10.72
N ASN A 93 -40.96 13.61 9.55
CA ASN A 93 -41.75 14.72 9.03
C ASN A 93 -43.05 14.19 8.41
N GLY A 94 -44.12 14.21 9.19
CA GLY A 94 -45.42 13.66 8.77
C GLY A 94 -45.35 12.14 8.55
N GLY A 95 -45.74 11.67 7.36
CA GLY A 95 -45.65 10.26 6.97
C GLY A 95 -44.29 9.84 6.40
N GLU A 96 -43.26 10.68 6.48
CA GLU A 96 -41.91 10.34 6.03
C GLU A 96 -40.96 10.17 7.22
N THR A 97 -40.25 9.04 7.26
CA THR A 97 -39.22 8.74 8.25
C THR A 97 -37.89 8.48 7.56
N GLU A 98 -36.88 9.30 7.87
CA GLU A 98 -35.51 9.09 7.42
C GLU A 98 -34.62 8.68 8.60
N VAL A 99 -34.04 7.48 8.51
CA VAL A 99 -33.11 6.94 9.50
C VAL A 99 -31.72 6.84 8.89
N ASN A 100 -30.81 7.67 9.39
CA ASN A 100 -29.40 7.67 9.05
C ASN A 100 -28.63 6.86 10.11
N ILE A 101 -28.18 5.64 9.77
CA ILE A 101 -27.31 4.81 10.61
C ILE A 101 -25.90 4.84 10.01
N GLY A 102 -25.07 5.77 10.49
CA GLY A 102 -23.70 5.98 10.04
C GLY A 102 -23.59 6.36 8.56
N LYS A 103 -23.53 5.37 7.67
CA LYS A 103 -23.48 5.56 6.20
C LYS A 103 -24.69 5.00 5.47
N MET A 104 -25.56 4.31 6.19
CA MET A 104 -26.78 3.75 5.63
C MET A 104 -27.89 4.77 5.84
N ARG A 105 -28.60 5.09 4.76
CA ARG A 105 -29.83 5.85 4.80
C ARG A 105 -30.99 4.91 4.55
N VAL A 106 -31.94 4.90 5.47
CA VAL A 106 -33.22 4.21 5.30
C VAL A 106 -34.28 5.29 5.22
N TYR A 107 -35.02 5.31 4.13
CA TYR A 107 -36.12 6.25 3.91
C TYR A 107 -37.42 5.46 3.83
N VAL A 108 -38.39 5.83 4.65
CA VAL A 108 -39.72 5.23 4.72
C VAL A 108 -40.75 6.31 4.41
N ASP A 109 -41.59 6.08 3.42
CA ASP A 109 -42.70 6.97 3.04
C ASP A 109 -44.03 6.21 3.18
N GLU A 110 -44.88 6.73 4.07
CA GLU A 110 -46.18 6.20 4.47
C GLU A 110 -47.35 7.06 3.94
N ASN A 111 -47.10 8.06 3.10
CA ASN A 111 -48.14 8.99 2.62
C ASN A 111 -49.09 8.41 1.54
N GLY A 112 -48.87 7.16 1.09
CA GLY A 112 -49.67 6.50 0.05
C GLY A 112 -50.40 5.23 0.53
N GLU A 113 -51.15 4.57 -0.36
CA GLU A 113 -51.84 3.30 -0.04
C GLU A 113 -50.89 2.14 0.33
N ASN A 114 -49.61 2.23 -0.04
CA ASN A 114 -48.57 1.25 0.25
C ASN A 114 -47.31 1.95 0.79
N THR A 115 -46.76 1.44 1.90
CA THR A 115 -45.49 1.88 2.49
C THR A 115 -44.33 1.63 1.53
N ARG A 116 -43.54 2.66 1.24
CA ARG A 116 -42.32 2.55 0.41
C ARG A 116 -41.08 2.64 1.30
N VAL A 117 -40.21 1.63 1.19
CA VAL A 117 -38.93 1.60 1.90
C VAL A 117 -37.79 1.64 0.90
N LYS A 118 -36.91 2.64 1.02
CA LYS A 118 -35.69 2.78 0.21
C LYS A 118 -34.47 2.71 1.12
N ILE A 119 -33.54 1.82 0.80
CA ILE A 119 -32.28 1.67 1.52
C ILE A 119 -31.16 2.11 0.60
N GLU A 120 -30.44 3.17 0.97
CA GLU A 120 -29.26 3.64 0.27
C GLU A 120 -28.04 3.44 1.16
N SER A 121 -27.09 2.61 0.70
CA SER A 121 -25.77 2.57 1.32
C SER A 121 -24.91 3.66 0.70
N GLY A 122 -24.48 4.63 1.49
CA GLY A 122 -23.59 5.68 1.03
C GLY A 122 -22.28 5.09 0.53
N GLU A 123 -21.99 5.22 -0.77
CA GLU A 123 -20.71 4.81 -1.33
C GLU A 123 -19.57 5.49 -0.56
N LYS A 124 -18.58 4.71 -0.12
CA LYS A 124 -17.32 5.25 0.37
C LYS A 124 -16.66 5.98 -0.81
N LYS A 125 -16.85 7.29 -0.92
CA LYS A 125 -15.86 8.13 -1.61
C LYS A 125 -14.56 8.00 -0.82
N ASP A 126 -13.62 7.20 -1.32
CA ASP A 126 -12.25 7.14 -0.81
C ASP A 126 -11.68 8.56 -0.94
N LYS A 127 -11.74 9.32 0.15
CA LYS A 127 -11.13 10.65 0.21
C LYS A 127 -9.63 10.46 0.10
N ASP A 128 -9.05 10.94 -0.98
CA ASP A 128 -7.60 10.98 -1.13
C ASP A 128 -7.03 11.87 -0.01
N PRO A 129 -6.22 11.35 0.92
CA PRO A 129 -5.74 12.14 2.04
C PRO A 129 -4.76 13.23 1.57
N VAL A 130 -4.61 14.29 2.37
CA VAL A 130 -3.64 15.36 2.10
C VAL A 130 -2.20 14.85 2.22
N PHE A 131 -1.96 13.96 3.18
CA PHE A 131 -0.68 13.32 3.41
C PHE A 131 -0.89 11.83 3.63
N ARG A 132 -0.04 11.00 3.02
CA ARG A 132 -0.05 9.55 3.22
C ARG A 132 1.37 9.02 3.25
N THR A 133 1.60 7.99 4.06
CA THR A 133 2.82 7.19 4.00
C THR A 133 2.48 5.79 3.48
N TYR A 134 3.42 5.19 2.77
CA TYR A 134 3.28 3.86 2.22
C TYR A 134 4.65 3.22 2.02
N PHE A 135 4.67 1.91 1.82
CA PHE A 135 5.88 1.14 1.59
C PHE A 135 5.81 0.53 0.19
N ASN A 136 6.88 0.69 -0.58
CA ASN A 136 7.01 0.17 -1.93
C ASN A 136 8.18 -0.80 -2.02
N THR A 137 8.02 -1.83 -2.84
CA THR A 137 9.12 -2.71 -3.22
C THR A 137 9.43 -2.56 -4.70
N ASP A 138 10.67 -2.19 -5.02
CA ASP A 138 11.16 -2.14 -6.39
C ASP A 138 11.78 -3.51 -6.74
N ILE A 139 11.40 -4.05 -7.89
CA ILE A 139 12.09 -5.20 -8.49
C ILE A 139 12.43 -4.84 -9.93
N GLY A 140 13.71 -4.84 -10.26
CA GLY A 140 14.19 -4.41 -11.56
C GLY A 140 15.38 -5.19 -12.07
N ILE A 141 15.77 -4.84 -13.28
CA ILE A 141 16.98 -5.30 -13.95
C ILE A 141 17.88 -4.08 -14.16
N SER A 142 19.13 -4.23 -13.76
CA SER A 142 20.17 -3.21 -13.89
C SER A 142 21.10 -3.53 -15.05
N ASN A 143 21.47 -2.47 -15.74
CA ASN A 143 22.56 -2.43 -16.71
C ASN A 143 23.35 -1.13 -16.46
N TYR A 144 24.29 -0.80 -17.34
CA TYR A 144 24.94 0.50 -17.35
C TYR A 144 25.24 0.92 -18.79
N LEU A 145 25.42 2.22 -18.98
CA LEU A 145 25.76 2.84 -20.25
C LEU A 145 27.22 3.30 -20.23
N THR A 146 27.88 3.18 -21.37
CA THR A 146 29.20 3.79 -21.60
C THR A 146 29.04 5.30 -21.84
N PRO A 147 30.13 6.10 -21.88
CA PRO A 147 30.06 7.54 -22.16
C PRO A 147 29.40 7.88 -23.51
N SER A 148 29.43 6.92 -24.45
CA SER A 148 28.76 7.02 -25.75
C SER A 148 27.23 6.82 -25.69
N GLY A 149 26.67 6.49 -24.53
CA GLY A 149 25.25 6.16 -24.35
C GLY A 149 24.85 4.76 -24.83
N SER A 150 25.80 3.94 -25.27
CA SER A 150 25.57 2.56 -25.71
C SER A 150 25.78 1.56 -24.57
N PHE A 151 25.08 0.42 -24.65
CA PHE A 151 25.36 -0.72 -23.78
C PHE A 151 26.71 -1.35 -24.17
N PRO A 152 27.57 -1.68 -23.21
CA PRO A 152 28.82 -2.36 -23.51
C PRO A 152 28.57 -3.75 -24.07
N THR A 153 29.35 -4.08 -25.10
CA THR A 153 29.29 -5.35 -25.83
C THR A 153 30.04 -6.45 -25.09
N SER A 154 29.74 -7.71 -25.41
CA SER A 154 30.32 -8.92 -24.80
C SER A 154 31.85 -9.02 -24.90
N GLU A 155 32.48 -8.23 -25.77
CA GLU A 155 33.94 -8.10 -25.88
C GLU A 155 34.54 -7.40 -24.64
N ASN A 156 33.76 -6.56 -23.97
CA ASN A 156 34.18 -5.90 -22.76
C ASN A 156 34.03 -6.87 -21.57
N PRO A 157 35.09 -7.09 -20.76
CA PRO A 157 35.03 -8.02 -19.61
C PRO A 157 34.07 -7.53 -18.53
N TYR A 158 33.95 -6.21 -18.48
CA TYR A 158 32.77 -5.43 -18.22
C TYR A 158 31.40 -6.09 -18.17
N ALA A 159 30.98 -6.42 -19.39
CA ALA A 159 29.62 -6.24 -19.87
C ALA A 159 28.65 -7.05 -19.03
N VAL A 160 27.52 -6.44 -18.69
CA VAL A 160 26.49 -7.12 -17.92
C VAL A 160 25.36 -7.57 -18.82
N LYS A 161 24.89 -8.78 -18.55
CA LYS A 161 23.66 -9.24 -19.15
C LYS A 161 22.46 -8.73 -18.37
N GLY A 162 21.36 -8.42 -19.06
CA GLY A 162 20.12 -8.03 -18.41
C GLY A 162 19.62 -9.11 -17.43
N TRP A 163 19.40 -10.34 -17.90
CA TRP A 163 18.85 -11.39 -17.04
C TRP A 163 19.84 -11.87 -15.96
N GLY A 164 19.46 -11.64 -14.70
CA GLY A 164 20.27 -11.98 -13.53
C GLY A 164 21.02 -10.81 -12.90
N SER A 165 20.97 -9.63 -13.54
CA SER A 165 21.45 -8.37 -12.98
C SER A 165 20.31 -7.68 -12.20
N TRP A 166 19.85 -8.35 -11.15
CA TRP A 166 18.67 -7.91 -10.40
C TRP A 166 18.93 -6.69 -9.51
N ASN A 167 17.97 -5.77 -9.51
CA ASN A 167 17.82 -4.71 -8.52
C ASN A 167 16.63 -5.02 -7.62
N ILE A 168 16.81 -4.83 -6.31
CA ILE A 168 15.75 -4.89 -5.32
C ILE A 168 15.81 -3.61 -4.51
N GLY A 169 14.69 -2.92 -4.36
CA GLY A 169 14.56 -1.72 -3.53
C GLY A 169 13.45 -1.88 -2.50
N LEU A 170 13.68 -1.43 -1.28
CA LEU A 170 12.68 -1.34 -0.23
C LEU A 170 12.58 0.12 0.18
N ASN A 171 11.43 0.75 -0.09
CA ASN A 171 11.27 2.19 0.01
C ASN A 171 10.13 2.56 0.94
N TRP A 172 10.42 3.36 1.97
CA TRP A 172 9.40 4.08 2.72
C TRP A 172 9.13 5.39 2.03
N MET A 173 7.87 5.61 1.68
CA MET A 173 7.42 6.76 0.91
C MET A 173 6.44 7.59 1.74
N ALA A 174 6.50 8.90 1.56
CA ALA A 174 5.54 9.88 2.02
C ALA A 174 5.05 10.66 0.81
N SER A 175 3.77 10.96 0.72
CA SER A 175 3.15 11.64 -0.40
C SER A 175 2.29 12.77 0.11
N GLN A 176 2.68 13.99 -0.25
CA GLN A 176 1.98 15.23 0.03
C GLN A 176 1.16 15.61 -1.20
N ARG A 177 -0.15 15.75 -1.06
CA ARG A 177 -1.00 16.27 -2.12
C ARG A 177 -0.83 17.78 -2.22
N ILE A 178 -0.41 18.26 -3.39
CA ILE A 178 -0.36 19.70 -3.69
C ILE A 178 -1.71 20.15 -4.25
N SER A 179 -2.23 19.42 -5.22
CA SER A 179 -3.55 19.66 -5.79
C SER A 179 -4.20 18.34 -6.21
N ARG A 180 -5.43 18.38 -6.74
CA ARG A 180 -6.13 17.17 -7.15
C ARG A 180 -5.36 16.46 -8.27
N GLY A 181 -4.86 15.25 -7.97
CA GLY A 181 -4.06 14.47 -8.90
C GLY A 181 -2.62 14.95 -9.07
N PHE A 182 -2.14 15.91 -8.27
CA PHE A 182 -0.74 16.30 -8.24
C PHE A 182 -0.17 16.09 -6.83
N HIS A 183 0.83 15.23 -6.74
CA HIS A 183 1.42 14.79 -5.50
C HIS A 183 2.93 15.01 -5.52
N TRP A 184 3.47 15.39 -4.37
CA TRP A 184 4.89 15.45 -4.13
C TRP A 184 5.27 14.32 -3.21
N ASN A 185 5.99 13.37 -3.76
CA ASN A 185 6.44 12.18 -3.08
C ASN A 185 7.88 12.37 -2.58
N PHE A 186 8.14 11.83 -1.40
CA PHE A 186 9.44 11.75 -0.78
C PHE A 186 9.66 10.33 -0.33
N GLY A 187 10.88 9.83 -0.47
CA GLY A 187 11.19 8.46 -0.12
C GLY A 187 12.56 8.32 0.47
N LEU A 188 12.69 7.35 1.37
CA LEU A 188 13.97 6.82 1.80
C LEU A 188 13.91 5.31 1.65
N GLY A 189 14.93 4.72 1.03
CA GLY A 189 14.93 3.30 0.74
C GLY A 189 16.30 2.66 0.69
N PHE A 190 16.32 1.34 0.89
CA PHE A 190 17.51 0.52 0.70
C PHE A 190 17.44 -0.15 -0.66
N GLN A 191 18.51 -0.03 -1.43
CA GLN A 191 18.59 -0.57 -2.79
C GLN A 191 19.79 -1.49 -2.92
N TRP A 192 19.57 -2.70 -3.42
CA TRP A 192 20.59 -3.69 -3.70
C TRP A 192 20.69 -3.92 -5.20
N TYR A 193 21.86 -3.63 -5.75
CA TYR A 193 22.21 -3.80 -7.14
C TYR A 193 23.05 -5.05 -7.35
N ASN A 194 22.76 -5.77 -8.42
CA ASN A 194 23.60 -6.85 -8.91
C ASN A 194 23.89 -6.59 -10.38
N PHE A 195 25.17 -6.48 -10.70
CA PHE A 195 25.71 -6.34 -12.04
C PHE A 195 26.35 -7.66 -12.41
N LYS A 196 25.59 -8.54 -13.08
CA LYS A 196 26.05 -9.89 -13.43
C LYS A 196 26.70 -9.84 -14.80
N PHE A 197 27.98 -10.19 -14.85
CA PHE A 197 28.73 -10.18 -16.09
C PHE A 197 28.18 -11.22 -17.07
N GLU A 198 28.19 -10.84 -18.33
CA GLU A 198 27.80 -11.67 -19.45
C GLU A 198 28.85 -12.75 -19.66
N ASN A 199 30.12 -12.33 -19.80
CA ASN A 199 31.24 -13.24 -19.85
C ASN A 199 31.56 -13.74 -18.43
N ARG A 200 31.52 -15.06 -18.27
CA ARG A 200 31.69 -15.74 -16.99
C ARG A 200 33.12 -16.06 -16.67
N ASP A 201 34.03 -15.91 -17.62
CA ASP A 201 35.44 -16.24 -17.45
C ASP A 201 36.20 -15.06 -16.83
N TYR A 202 35.59 -13.88 -16.78
CA TYR A 202 36.18 -12.72 -16.12
C TYR A 202 35.74 -12.61 -14.67
N GLN A 203 36.71 -12.39 -13.79
CA GLN A 203 36.49 -12.09 -12.38
C GLN A 203 36.87 -10.65 -12.09
N ALA A 204 35.96 -9.91 -11.47
CA ALA A 204 36.29 -8.63 -10.87
C ALA A 204 37.12 -8.83 -9.59
N THR A 205 38.39 -8.44 -9.62
CA THR A 205 39.36 -8.57 -8.53
C THR A 205 39.83 -7.21 -8.03
N ARG A 206 40.47 -7.21 -6.86
CA ARG A 206 41.07 -6.04 -6.26
C ARG A 206 42.45 -5.78 -6.87
N GLY A 207 42.59 -4.72 -7.67
CA GLY A 207 43.88 -4.26 -8.20
C GLY A 207 44.58 -3.23 -7.30
N LEU A 208 45.85 -2.94 -7.57
CA LEU A 208 46.64 -1.96 -6.78
C LEU A 208 46.06 -0.54 -6.88
N GLY A 209 45.60 -0.15 -8.07
CA GLY A 209 45.10 1.19 -8.36
C GLY A 209 43.60 1.29 -8.56
N GLY A 210 42.88 0.18 -8.80
CA GLY A 210 41.48 0.14 -9.20
C GLY A 210 40.93 -1.28 -9.23
N ILE A 211 39.70 -1.45 -9.71
CA ILE A 211 39.16 -2.77 -9.99
C ILE A 211 39.84 -3.33 -11.25
N ASP A 212 40.16 -4.62 -11.21
CA ASP A 212 40.67 -5.34 -12.38
C ASP A 212 39.68 -6.43 -12.79
N PHE A 213 39.64 -6.72 -14.09
CA PHE A 213 38.80 -7.76 -14.66
C PHE A 213 39.70 -8.87 -15.21
N ALA A 214 40.17 -9.71 -14.30
CA ALA A 214 41.08 -10.79 -14.62
C ALA A 214 40.35 -11.94 -15.32
N GLN A 215 40.86 -12.37 -16.47
CA GLN A 215 40.40 -13.60 -17.12
C GLN A 215 40.90 -14.82 -16.35
N ARG A 216 40.00 -15.70 -15.97
CA ARG A 216 40.25 -16.94 -15.23
C ARG A 216 40.21 -18.11 -16.20
N THR A 217 41.36 -18.44 -16.79
CA THR A 217 41.50 -19.62 -17.68
C THR A 217 41.77 -20.91 -16.92
N ASP A 218 42.09 -20.80 -15.63
CA ASP A 218 42.44 -21.89 -14.70
C ASP A 218 41.22 -22.65 -14.15
N VAL A 219 40.01 -22.10 -14.32
CA VAL A 219 38.77 -22.65 -13.78
C VAL A 219 37.60 -22.45 -14.73
N ASN A 220 36.55 -23.26 -14.57
CA ASN A 220 35.28 -23.08 -15.29
C ASN A 220 34.33 -22.15 -14.52
N GLY A 221 34.05 -20.97 -15.08
CA GLY A 221 33.21 -19.93 -14.49
C GLY A 221 31.70 -20.15 -14.66
N PHE A 222 30.94 -20.16 -13.56
CA PHE A 222 29.46 -20.23 -13.60
C PHE A 222 28.79 -18.87 -13.47
N LYS A 223 29.39 -17.96 -12.70
CA LYS A 223 28.81 -16.67 -12.36
C LYS A 223 29.89 -15.72 -11.89
N SER A 224 30.00 -14.59 -12.58
CA SER A 224 30.74 -13.43 -12.12
C SER A 224 29.78 -12.25 -11.96
N LYS A 225 29.92 -11.49 -10.88
CA LYS A 225 29.11 -10.29 -10.65
C LYS A 225 29.78 -9.32 -9.68
N ILE A 226 29.41 -8.05 -9.82
CA ILE A 226 29.58 -7.04 -8.77
C ILE A 226 28.22 -6.78 -8.13
N SER A 227 28.21 -6.63 -6.83
CA SER A 227 27.02 -6.24 -6.07
C SER A 227 27.32 -4.96 -5.29
N ALA A 228 26.32 -4.09 -5.19
CA ALA A 228 26.40 -2.85 -4.43
C ALA A 228 25.09 -2.63 -3.66
N SER A 229 25.17 -2.01 -2.49
CA SER A 229 23.99 -1.67 -1.68
C SER A 229 24.05 -0.22 -1.26
N TYR A 230 22.94 0.49 -1.35
CA TYR A 230 22.82 1.92 -1.06
C TYR A 230 21.62 2.21 -0.17
N ILE A 231 21.76 3.19 0.71
CA ILE A 231 20.63 3.93 1.26
C ILE A 231 20.37 5.11 0.33
N THR A 232 19.12 5.31 -0.09
CA THR A 232 18.76 6.27 -1.15
C THR A 232 17.60 7.12 -0.67
N ALA A 233 17.78 8.43 -0.69
CA ALA A 233 16.72 9.41 -0.55
C ALA A 233 16.25 9.84 -1.95
N MET A 234 14.95 9.95 -2.15
CA MET A 234 14.36 10.33 -3.43
C MET A 234 13.19 11.28 -3.24
N THR A 235 12.95 12.10 -4.24
CA THR A 235 11.74 12.90 -4.31
C THR A 235 11.20 12.91 -5.72
N LEU A 236 9.90 12.73 -5.87
CA LEU A 236 9.23 12.59 -7.17
C LEU A 236 8.01 13.49 -7.20
N LEU A 237 7.82 14.21 -8.29
CA LEU A 237 6.56 14.88 -8.60
C LEU A 237 5.70 13.91 -9.40
N GLU A 238 4.52 13.58 -8.87
CA GLU A 238 3.56 12.63 -9.44
C GLU A 238 2.32 13.36 -9.97
N LEU A 239 1.95 13.07 -11.22
CA LEU A 239 0.70 13.44 -11.84
C LEU A 239 -0.16 12.18 -12.02
N ASP A 240 -1.29 12.13 -11.32
CA ASP A 240 -2.31 11.08 -11.38
C ASP A 240 -3.54 11.56 -12.15
N PHE A 241 -3.57 11.24 -13.44
CA PHE A 241 -4.65 11.64 -14.34
C PHE A 241 -5.98 10.94 -14.03
N GLY A 242 -5.97 9.78 -13.37
CA GLY A 242 -7.18 9.09 -12.94
C GLY A 242 -7.95 9.87 -11.89
N LYS A 243 -7.21 10.44 -10.92
CA LYS A 243 -7.78 11.29 -9.87
C LYS A 243 -8.20 12.67 -10.37
N MET A 244 -7.55 13.20 -11.40
CA MET A 244 -7.94 14.48 -12.02
C MET A 244 -9.32 14.40 -12.69
N LYS A 245 -9.64 13.26 -13.33
CA LYS A 245 -10.88 13.06 -14.11
C LYS A 245 -11.98 12.27 -13.38
N ASP A 246 -11.84 12.01 -12.09
CA ASP A 246 -12.78 11.21 -11.27
C ASP A 246 -13.00 9.76 -11.72
N ASN A 247 -12.13 9.20 -12.58
CA ASN A 247 -12.24 7.84 -13.12
C ASN A 247 -11.75 6.74 -12.15
N GLY A 248 -11.58 7.05 -10.86
CA GLY A 248 -11.20 6.09 -9.82
C GLY A 248 -9.82 5.44 -10.01
N ARG A 249 -9.69 4.16 -9.60
CA ARG A 249 -8.42 3.40 -9.50
C ARG A 249 -7.82 2.91 -10.84
N ARG A 250 -8.40 3.28 -11.98
CA ARG A 250 -7.91 2.89 -13.32
C ARG A 250 -7.12 4.01 -14.02
N GLY A 251 -6.52 4.89 -13.22
CA GLY A 251 -5.75 6.04 -13.71
C GLY A 251 -4.41 5.69 -14.32
N PHE A 252 -4.02 6.49 -15.32
CA PHE A 252 -2.64 6.64 -15.75
C PHE A 252 -1.93 7.59 -14.78
N ARG A 253 -0.71 7.25 -14.37
CA ARG A 253 0.10 8.04 -13.45
C ARG A 253 1.50 8.18 -14.01
N ILE A 254 2.10 9.35 -13.86
CA ILE A 254 3.52 9.57 -14.17
C ILE A 254 4.17 10.23 -12.98
N ALA A 255 5.38 9.83 -12.64
CA ALA A 255 6.17 10.53 -11.65
C ALA A 255 7.62 10.68 -12.11
N ALA A 256 8.26 11.78 -11.76
CA ALA A 256 9.67 11.98 -12.06
C ALA A 256 10.34 12.86 -11.00
N GLY A 257 11.62 12.61 -10.75
CA GLY A 257 12.41 13.46 -9.88
C GLY A 257 13.78 12.89 -9.53
N PRO A 258 14.57 13.65 -8.78
CA PRO A 258 15.92 13.27 -8.43
C PRO A 258 15.98 12.27 -7.27
N TYR A 259 17.10 11.57 -7.19
CA TYR A 259 17.51 10.85 -5.99
C TYR A 259 18.99 11.05 -5.70
N ALA A 260 19.35 10.81 -4.45
CA ALA A 260 20.72 10.73 -3.98
C ALA A 260 20.85 9.55 -3.02
N GLY A 261 21.98 8.86 -3.06
CA GLY A 261 22.22 7.69 -2.23
C GLY A 261 23.66 7.57 -1.78
N TYR A 262 23.82 6.91 -0.64
CA TYR A 262 25.10 6.63 -0.03
C TYR A 262 25.33 5.12 0.07
N ARG A 263 26.54 4.67 -0.27
CA ARG A 263 26.90 3.26 -0.36
C ARG A 263 27.07 2.68 1.03
N LEU A 264 26.38 1.56 1.27
CA LEU A 264 26.49 0.77 2.49
C LEU A 264 27.46 -0.40 2.33
N GLY A 265 27.63 -0.89 1.10
CA GLY A 265 28.41 -2.09 0.84
C GLY A 265 28.65 -2.32 -0.64
N GLY A 266 29.63 -3.15 -0.93
CA GLY A 266 29.90 -3.61 -2.29
C GLY A 266 30.90 -4.75 -2.30
N GLN A 267 30.70 -5.71 -3.18
CA GLN A 267 31.58 -6.88 -3.29
C GLN A 267 31.51 -7.47 -4.70
N SER A 268 32.61 -8.06 -5.16
CA SER A 268 32.58 -8.98 -6.28
C SER A 268 32.30 -10.38 -5.76
N LYS A 269 31.61 -11.18 -6.59
CA LYS A 269 31.38 -12.59 -6.33
C LYS A 269 31.64 -13.38 -7.60
N TYR A 270 32.56 -14.32 -7.50
CA TYR A 270 32.89 -15.27 -8.55
C TYR A 270 32.53 -16.68 -8.10
N VAL A 271 31.88 -17.46 -8.96
CA VAL A 271 31.50 -18.85 -8.69
C VAL A 271 32.04 -19.70 -9.81
N TYR A 272 32.84 -20.70 -9.47
CA TYR A 272 33.58 -21.51 -10.43
C TYR A 272 33.69 -22.96 -9.97
N ARG A 273 34.23 -23.80 -10.84
CA ARG A 273 34.71 -25.15 -10.53
C ARG A 273 36.10 -25.31 -11.14
N GLU A 274 37.01 -25.90 -10.38
CA GLU A 274 38.33 -26.29 -10.87
C GLU A 274 38.20 -27.45 -11.86
N TYR A 275 39.01 -27.49 -12.91
CA TYR A 275 38.87 -28.51 -13.96
C TYR A 275 38.95 -29.95 -13.42
N GLU A 276 39.86 -30.19 -12.47
CA GLU A 276 40.06 -31.49 -11.83
C GLU A 276 39.32 -31.61 -10.48
N GLY A 277 38.61 -30.56 -10.05
CA GLY A 277 37.95 -30.49 -8.76
C GLY A 277 36.48 -30.91 -8.81
N SER A 278 36.01 -31.57 -7.75
CA SER A 278 34.58 -31.78 -7.54
C SER A 278 33.95 -30.62 -6.76
N GLY A 279 32.73 -30.21 -7.13
CA GLY A 279 31.96 -29.17 -6.45
C GLY A 279 32.02 -27.78 -7.09
N ARG A 280 31.33 -26.81 -6.48
CA ARG A 280 31.35 -25.39 -6.87
C ARG A 280 32.01 -24.58 -5.77
N LYS A 281 33.04 -23.81 -6.11
CA LYS A 281 33.70 -22.85 -5.22
C LYS A 281 33.18 -21.45 -5.46
N LYS A 282 33.36 -20.58 -4.47
CA LYS A 282 32.86 -19.20 -4.49
C LYS A 282 33.86 -18.27 -3.83
N ASP A 283 34.39 -17.37 -4.63
CA ASP A 283 35.25 -16.30 -4.16
C ASP A 283 34.43 -15.02 -4.01
N LYS A 284 34.69 -14.29 -2.93
CA LYS A 284 34.18 -12.93 -2.76
C LYS A 284 35.34 -12.01 -2.46
N GLN A 285 35.40 -10.88 -3.16
CA GLN A 285 36.37 -9.83 -2.84
C GLN A 285 35.64 -8.54 -2.53
N ASN A 286 36.21 -7.75 -1.62
CA ASN A 286 35.67 -6.45 -1.25
C ASN A 286 36.04 -5.39 -2.31
N THR A 287 35.52 -5.54 -3.53
CA THR A 287 35.70 -4.55 -4.61
C THR A 287 34.81 -3.32 -4.42
N GLY A 288 33.96 -3.29 -3.39
CA GLY A 288 33.13 -2.15 -3.07
C GLY A 288 33.92 -0.86 -2.85
N LEU A 289 35.18 -0.97 -2.40
CA LEU A 289 36.05 0.18 -2.19
C LEU A 289 36.39 0.98 -3.46
N TYR A 290 36.15 0.42 -4.66
CA TYR A 290 36.30 1.10 -5.94
C TYR A 290 34.99 1.67 -6.48
N LEU A 291 33.84 1.31 -5.87
CA LEU A 291 32.54 1.85 -6.27
C LEU A 291 32.36 3.24 -5.66
N ASN A 292 31.62 4.10 -6.35
CA ASN A 292 31.29 5.42 -5.84
C ASN A 292 30.49 5.33 -4.53
N ASN A 293 30.95 6.07 -3.53
CA ASN A 293 30.27 6.10 -2.21
C ASN A 293 28.99 6.91 -2.28
N PHE A 294 28.98 7.96 -3.09
CA PHE A 294 27.82 8.80 -3.34
C PHE A 294 27.31 8.54 -4.76
N ARG A 295 26.00 8.39 -4.92
CA ARG A 295 25.34 8.32 -6.22
C ARG A 295 24.17 9.28 -6.28
N TYR A 296 23.93 9.84 -7.44
CA TYR A 296 22.77 10.68 -7.67
C TYR A 296 22.28 10.51 -9.10
N GLY A 297 20.99 10.73 -9.29
CA GLY A 297 20.38 10.43 -10.57
C GLY A 297 18.95 10.89 -10.65
N VAL A 298 18.30 10.45 -11.73
CA VAL A 298 16.89 10.71 -12.00
C VAL A 298 16.11 9.41 -11.99
N ARG A 299 14.96 9.44 -11.34
CA ARG A 299 14.00 8.33 -11.32
C ARG A 299 12.74 8.78 -12.03
N GLY A 300 12.24 7.94 -12.93
CA GLY A 300 10.96 8.10 -13.61
C GLY A 300 10.06 6.92 -13.31
N GLU A 301 8.76 7.16 -13.19
CA GLU A 301 7.74 6.15 -12.96
C GLU A 301 6.55 6.35 -13.87
N VAL A 302 6.00 5.25 -14.37
CA VAL A 302 4.78 5.22 -15.19
C VAL A 302 3.85 4.15 -14.65
N GLY A 303 2.72 4.58 -14.09
CA GLY A 303 1.69 3.74 -13.51
C GLY A 303 0.50 3.56 -14.44
N VAL A 304 0.08 2.31 -14.64
CA VAL A 304 -1.16 1.94 -15.33
C VAL A 304 -1.98 1.04 -14.41
N GLY A 305 -3.05 1.59 -13.83
CA GLY A 305 -3.89 0.87 -12.88
C GLY A 305 -3.11 0.45 -11.63
N ARG A 306 -2.92 -0.86 -11.42
CA ARG A 306 -2.25 -1.43 -10.23
C ARG A 306 -0.74 -1.62 -10.41
N VAL A 307 -0.24 -1.54 -11.64
CA VAL A 307 1.17 -1.79 -11.94
C VAL A 307 1.86 -0.45 -12.17
N THR A 308 3.01 -0.25 -11.54
CA THR A 308 3.87 0.90 -11.77
C THR A 308 5.21 0.42 -12.28
N PHE A 309 5.62 0.91 -13.44
CA PHE A 309 6.96 0.72 -13.97
C PHE A 309 7.85 1.85 -13.49
N PHE A 310 9.11 1.54 -13.19
CA PHE A 310 10.10 2.56 -12.85
C PHE A 310 11.35 2.41 -13.72
N THR A 311 12.04 3.52 -13.88
CA THR A 311 13.40 3.58 -14.41
C THR A 311 14.25 4.51 -13.57
N THR A 312 15.52 4.18 -13.40
CA THR A 312 16.51 5.05 -12.76
C THR A 312 17.73 5.18 -13.66
N TYR A 313 18.27 6.38 -13.75
CA TYR A 313 19.52 6.67 -14.45
C TYR A 313 20.45 7.44 -13.51
N ASP A 314 21.61 6.84 -13.22
CA ASP A 314 22.66 7.46 -12.43
C ASP A 314 23.42 8.47 -13.31
N LEU A 315 23.48 9.72 -12.85
CA LEU A 315 24.20 10.78 -13.54
C LEU A 315 25.71 10.67 -13.36
N ASN A 316 26.14 10.03 -12.27
CA ASN A 316 27.55 9.73 -12.01
C ASN A 316 27.89 8.28 -12.30
N GLU A 317 29.20 8.01 -12.38
CA GLU A 317 29.72 6.67 -12.67
C GLU A 317 29.52 5.69 -11.52
N LEU A 318 29.47 4.39 -11.83
CA LEU A 318 29.42 3.31 -10.84
C LEU A 318 30.73 3.23 -10.04
N PHE A 319 31.85 3.41 -10.72
CA PHE A 319 33.20 3.36 -10.14
C PHE A 319 33.68 4.76 -9.79
N GLN A 320 34.54 4.85 -8.78
CA GLN A 320 35.26 6.08 -8.49
C GLN A 320 36.19 6.43 -9.67
N GLU A 321 36.51 7.72 -9.78
CA GLU A 321 37.40 8.24 -10.82
C GLU A 321 38.73 7.46 -10.88
N VAL A 322 39.11 7.01 -12.08
CA VAL A 322 40.32 6.20 -12.35
C VAL A 322 40.35 4.83 -11.64
N LYS A 323 39.29 4.43 -10.92
CA LYS A 323 39.20 3.15 -10.19
C LYS A 323 38.49 2.06 -10.97
N GLY A 324 37.98 2.35 -12.16
CA GLY A 324 37.30 1.41 -13.03
C GLY A 324 36.87 2.05 -14.34
N PRO A 325 36.14 1.32 -15.20
CA PRO A 325 35.59 1.85 -16.43
C PRO A 325 34.49 2.89 -16.15
N GLU A 326 34.43 3.93 -16.98
CA GLU A 326 33.39 4.97 -16.92
C GLU A 326 32.05 4.38 -17.35
N LEU A 327 31.18 4.09 -16.37
CA LEU A 327 29.92 3.40 -16.60
C LEU A 327 28.82 4.03 -15.77
N HIS A 328 27.71 4.40 -16.41
CA HIS A 328 26.55 5.01 -15.77
C HIS A 328 25.43 3.98 -15.56
N PRO A 329 25.12 3.59 -14.32
CA PRO A 329 24.03 2.65 -14.05
C PRO A 329 22.68 3.10 -14.60
N ILE A 330 21.97 2.16 -15.21
CA ILE A 330 20.57 2.29 -15.60
C ILE A 330 19.79 1.10 -15.07
N THR A 331 18.58 1.32 -14.55
CA THR A 331 17.71 0.24 -14.06
C THR A 331 16.30 0.47 -14.56
N PHE A 332 15.61 -0.62 -14.86
CA PHE A 332 14.21 -0.64 -15.26
C PHE A 332 13.50 -1.77 -14.51
N GLY A 333 12.26 -1.56 -14.10
CA GLY A 333 11.55 -2.55 -13.28
C GLY A 333 10.11 -2.18 -12.97
N ILE A 334 9.57 -2.90 -11.99
CA ILE A 334 8.20 -2.74 -11.50
C ILE A 334 8.26 -2.40 -10.01
N VAL A 335 7.34 -1.54 -9.58
CA VAL A 335 7.10 -1.16 -8.19
C VAL A 335 5.83 -1.88 -7.70
N PHE A 336 5.94 -2.53 -6.55
CA PHE A 336 4.86 -3.25 -5.85
C PHE A 336 4.41 -2.53 -4.59
#